data_AF-A0A940SW47-F1
#
_entry.id   AF-A0A940SW47-F1
#
_cell.length_a   1.000
_cell.length_b   1.000
_cell.length_c   1.000
_cell.angle_alpha   90.00
_cell.angle_beta   90.00
_cell.angle_gamma   90.00
#
_symmetry.space_group_name_H-M   'P 1'
#
loop_
_entity.id
_entity.type
_entity.pdbx_description
1 polymer ?
#
loop_
_entity_poly.entity_id
_entity_poly.type
_entity_poly.pdbx_seq_one_letter_code
_entity_poly.pdbx_strand_id
1 'polypeptide(L)'
;MEANRSWKDKLFLNKSVKTKCKEFHENGYSSVQELDLWEYLVTYRWVKNDGLTLSEKKQDVLTVTFNDFFDFQRIKAQTRDVKRFDWNDIEDIL
;
A
#
# COMPACT_ATOMS: atom_id res chain seq x y z
N MET A 1 1.36 3.16 28.89
CA MET A 1 2.42 3.96 28.24
C MET A 1 2.65 3.53 26.77
N GLU A 2 1.62 3.04 26.06
CA GLU A 2 1.80 2.35 24.76
C GLU A 2 1.63 3.28 23.54
N ALA A 3 0.82 4.34 23.66
CA ALA A 3 0.42 5.17 22.51
C ALA A 3 1.55 6.04 21.92
N ASN A 4 2.59 6.35 22.69
CA ASN A 4 3.63 7.31 22.30
C ASN A 4 4.70 6.72 21.35
N ARG A 5 4.81 5.39 21.26
CA ARG A 5 5.74 4.71 20.33
C ARG A 5 5.15 4.66 18.92
N SER A 6 3.90 4.22 18.78
CA SER A 6 3.20 4.07 17.50
C SER A 6 3.20 5.33 16.61
N TRP A 7 3.03 6.52 17.19
CA TRP A 7 3.07 7.77 16.40
C TRP A 7 4.48 8.10 15.90
N LYS A 8 5.50 8.02 16.75
CA LYS A 8 6.90 8.29 16.36
C LYS A 8 7.38 7.32 15.30
N ASP A 9 6.98 6.06 15.44
CA ASP A 9 7.27 4.98 14.51
C ASP A 9 6.64 5.24 13.14
N LYS A 10 5.36 5.64 13.13
CA LYS A 10 4.66 6.06 11.92
C LYS A 10 5.31 7.28 11.28
N LEU A 11 5.72 8.26 12.07
CA LEU A 11 6.36 9.48 11.59
C LEU A 11 7.74 9.19 10.97
N PHE A 12 8.51 8.29 11.58
CA PHE A 12 9.81 7.84 11.10
C PHE A 12 9.71 7.11 9.76
N LEU A 13 8.76 6.18 9.64
CA LEU A 13 8.48 5.48 8.39
C LEU A 13 7.93 6.41 7.31
N ASN A 14 7.12 7.41 7.70
CA ASN A 14 6.52 8.37 6.77
C ASN A 14 7.57 9.14 5.95
N LYS A 15 8.72 9.45 6.56
CA LYS A 15 9.83 10.08 5.82
C LYS A 15 10.31 9.20 4.66
N SER A 16 10.37 7.89 4.87
CA SER A 16 10.83 6.92 3.88
C SER A 16 9.77 6.69 2.80
N VAL A 17 8.49 6.63 3.19
CA VAL A 17 7.36 6.53 2.27
C VAL A 17 7.29 7.76 1.36
N LYS A 18 7.47 8.97 1.91
CA LYS A 18 7.54 10.22 1.11
C LYS A 18 8.69 10.21 0.13
N THR A 19 9.86 9.75 0.56
CA THR A 19 11.02 9.64 -0.32
C THR A 19 10.74 8.69 -1.48
N LYS A 20 10.15 7.52 -1.19
CA LYS A 20 9.76 6.57 -2.22
C LYS A 20 8.67 7.12 -3.13
N CYS A 21 7.65 7.80 -2.59
CA CYS A 21 6.61 8.46 -3.40
C CYS A 21 7.21 9.50 -4.37
N LYS A 22 8.20 10.29 -3.92
CA LYS A 22 8.91 11.23 -4.78
C LYS A 22 9.69 10.52 -5.88
N GLU A 23 10.36 9.40 -5.56
CA GLU A 23 11.05 8.55 -6.55
C GLU A 23 10.08 8.04 -7.63
N PHE A 24 8.87 7.62 -7.24
CA PHE A 24 7.80 7.25 -8.19
C PHE A 24 7.42 8.42 -9.09
N HIS A 25 7.25 9.61 -8.53
CA HIS A 25 6.91 10.81 -9.30
C HIS A 25 8.02 11.21 -10.28
N GLU A 26 9.27 11.13 -9.85
CA GLU A 26 10.46 11.40 -10.69
C GLU A 26 10.59 10.39 -11.84
N ASN A 27 10.08 9.17 -11.67
CA ASN A 27 10.02 8.14 -12.72
C ASN A 27 8.74 8.22 -13.58
N GLY A 28 7.94 9.29 -13.45
CA GLY A 28 6.76 9.54 -14.28
C GLY A 28 5.42 9.04 -13.69
N TYR A 29 5.42 8.46 -12.49
CA TYR A 29 4.22 7.96 -11.82
C TYR A 29 3.60 9.01 -10.88
N SER A 30 3.29 10.19 -11.40
CA SER A 30 2.77 11.33 -10.61
C SER A 30 1.41 11.10 -9.95
N SER A 31 0.64 10.12 -10.43
CA SER A 31 -0.66 9.74 -9.86
C SER A 31 -0.57 8.93 -8.57
N VAL A 32 0.60 8.37 -8.24
CA VAL A 32 0.79 7.55 -7.04
C VAL A 32 0.77 8.42 -5.79
N GLN A 33 -0.08 8.10 -4.81
CA GLN A 33 -0.14 8.85 -3.55
C GLN A 33 0.57 8.12 -2.41
N GLU A 34 1.02 8.89 -1.42
CA GLU A 34 1.58 8.35 -0.18
C GLU A 34 0.60 7.38 0.51
N LEU A 35 -0.70 7.65 0.41
CA LEU A 35 -1.76 6.82 0.99
C LEU A 35 -1.81 5.43 0.34
N ASP A 36 -1.66 5.35 -0.98
CA ASP A 36 -1.66 4.08 -1.72
C ASP A 36 -0.45 3.23 -1.34
N LEU A 37 0.72 3.86 -1.20
CA LEU A 37 1.94 3.21 -0.72
C LEU A 37 1.78 2.70 0.72
N TRP A 38 1.19 3.50 1.60
CA TRP A 38 0.90 3.09 2.98
C TRP A 38 -0.04 1.90 3.04
N GLU A 39 -1.09 1.91 2.22
CA GLU A 39 -2.02 0.80 2.14
C GLU A 39 -1.33 -0.47 1.64
N TYR A 40 -0.52 -0.39 0.58
CA TYR A 40 0.30 -1.51 0.09
C TYR A 40 1.21 -2.09 1.19
N LEU A 41 1.93 -1.23 1.91
CA LEU A 41 2.88 -1.65 2.94
C LEU A 41 2.17 -2.40 4.07
N VAL A 42 1.06 -1.85 4.58
CA VAL A 42 0.34 -2.41 5.73
C VAL A 42 -0.48 -3.63 5.35
N THR A 43 -1.15 -3.61 4.20
CA THR A 43 -2.11 -4.66 3.82
C THR A 43 -1.48 -5.83 3.10
N TYR A 44 -0.36 -5.62 2.40
CA TYR A 44 0.28 -6.65 1.58
C TYR A 44 1.68 -7.01 2.05
N ARG A 45 2.58 -6.03 2.23
CA ARG A 45 4.00 -6.32 2.56
C ARG A 45 4.22 -6.77 4.01
N TRP A 46 3.62 -6.05 4.97
CA TRP A 46 3.87 -6.27 6.40
C TRP A 46 2.84 -7.18 7.05
N VAL A 47 1.72 -7.47 6.39
CA VAL A 47 0.71 -8.41 6.90
C VAL A 47 1.27 -9.82 7.10
N LYS A 48 2.28 -10.20 6.29
CA LYS A 48 2.97 -11.50 6.37
C LYS A 48 4.19 -11.49 7.29
N ASN A 49 4.57 -10.32 7.82
CA ASN A 49 5.85 -10.10 8.49
C ASN A 49 5.66 -9.31 9.80
N ASP A 50 4.90 -9.88 10.73
CA ASP A 50 4.58 -9.25 12.02
C ASP A 50 5.83 -9.02 12.91
N GLY A 51 6.94 -9.73 12.64
CA GLY A 51 8.19 -9.65 13.39
C GLY A 51 9.21 -8.59 12.93
N LEU A 52 8.93 -7.79 11.89
CA LEU A 52 9.90 -6.81 11.39
C LEU A 52 10.10 -5.65 12.38
N THR A 53 11.35 -5.36 12.69
CA THR A 53 11.73 -4.15 13.42
C THR A 53 11.50 -2.89 12.59
N LEU A 54 11.46 -1.72 13.23
CA LEU A 54 11.29 -0.43 12.56
C LEU A 54 12.34 -0.14 11.49
N SER A 55 13.59 -0.50 11.75
CA SER A 55 14.69 -0.32 10.80
C SER A 55 14.51 -1.22 9.58
N GLU A 56 14.05 -2.45 9.78
CA GLU A 56 13.75 -3.38 8.69
C GLU A 56 12.55 -2.91 7.87
N LYS A 57 11.46 -2.45 8.51
CA LYS A 57 10.31 -1.83 7.82
C LYS A 57 10.75 -0.63 7.01
N LYS A 58 11.65 0.20 7.53
CA LYS A 58 12.20 1.33 6.79
C LYS A 58 12.99 0.87 5.56
N GLN A 59 13.91 -0.07 5.75
CA GLN A 59 14.72 -0.59 4.65
C GLN A 59 13.83 -1.23 3.58
N ASP A 60 12.80 -1.94 4.02
CA ASP A 60 11.80 -2.56 3.16
C ASP A 60 11.12 -1.53 2.24
N VAL A 61 10.61 -0.43 2.80
CA VAL A 61 10.02 0.69 2.02
C VAL A 61 10.97 1.20 0.94
N LEU A 62 12.26 1.30 1.26
CA LEU A 62 13.26 1.79 0.31
C LEU A 62 13.59 0.77 -0.78
N THR A 63 13.39 -0.53 -0.52
CA THR A 63 13.61 -1.60 -1.49
C THR A 63 12.40 -1.92 -2.37
N VAL A 64 11.20 -1.42 -2.02
CA VAL A 64 10.00 -1.58 -2.86
C VAL A 64 10.27 -1.04 -4.26
N THR A 65 10.02 -1.89 -5.27
CA THR A 65 10.11 -1.50 -6.67
C THR A 65 8.74 -1.04 -7.20
N PHE A 66 8.76 -0.32 -8.32
CA PHE A 66 7.53 0.08 -9.02
C PHE A 66 6.67 -1.13 -9.39
N ASN A 67 7.32 -2.21 -9.87
CA ASN A 67 6.63 -3.43 -10.27
C ASN A 67 5.88 -4.07 -9.09
N ASP A 68 6.50 -4.15 -7.91
CA ASP A 68 5.85 -4.73 -6.73
C ASP A 68 4.60 -3.95 -6.31
N PHE A 69 4.68 -2.61 -6.39
CA PHE A 69 3.56 -1.74 -6.06
C PHE A 69 2.42 -1.86 -7.08
N PHE A 70 2.74 -1.83 -8.38
CA PHE A 70 1.71 -1.90 -9.43
C PHE A 70 1.07 -3.29 -9.55
N ASP A 71 1.81 -4.36 -9.25
CA ASP A 71 1.23 -5.71 -9.13
C ASP A 71 0.15 -5.75 -8.05
N PHE A 72 0.43 -5.18 -6.87
CA PHE A 72 -0.58 -5.02 -5.82
C PHE A 72 -1.77 -4.16 -6.27
N GLN A 73 -1.54 -3.02 -6.91
CA GLN A 73 -2.63 -2.16 -7.40
C GLN A 73 -3.51 -2.90 -8.42
N ARG A 74 -2.92 -3.73 -9.27
CA ARG A 74 -3.65 -4.56 -10.22
C ARG A 74 -4.52 -5.61 -9.50
N ILE A 75 -3.97 -6.32 -8.52
CA ILE A 75 -4.72 -7.29 -7.70
C ILE A 75 -5.85 -6.59 -6.95
N LYS A 76 -5.58 -5.41 -6.37
CA LYS A 76 -6.57 -4.58 -5.68
C LYS A 76 -7.70 -4.15 -6.62
N ALA A 77 -7.39 -3.74 -7.85
CA ALA A 77 -8.41 -3.38 -8.84
C ALA A 77 -9.29 -4.59 -9.20
N GLN A 78 -8.67 -5.74 -9.48
CA GLN A 78 -9.38 -6.98 -9.80
C GLN A 78 -10.30 -7.45 -8.66
N THR A 79 -9.85 -7.34 -7.42
CA THR A 79 -10.66 -7.73 -6.25
C THR A 79 -11.76 -6.72 -5.90
N ARG A 80 -11.63 -5.45 -6.30
CA ARG A 80 -12.70 -4.45 -6.19
C ARG A 80 -13.83 -4.69 -7.18
N ASP A 81 -13.53 -5.08 -8.41
CA ASP A 81 -14.56 -5.35 -9.43
C ASP A 81 -15.44 -6.56 -9.10
N VAL A 82 -14.94 -7.58 -8.40
CA VAL A 82 -15.75 -8.75 -7.97
C VAL A 82 -16.84 -8.36 -6.96
N LYS A 83 -16.70 -7.25 -6.24
CA LYS A 83 -17.78 -6.72 -5.38
C LYS A 83 -18.88 -5.97 -6.13
N ARG A 84 -18.76 -5.83 -7.46
CA ARG A 84 -19.75 -5.18 -8.33
C ARG A 84 -20.52 -6.20 -9.19
N PHE A 85 -20.60 -7.46 -8.76
CA PHE A 85 -21.64 -8.35 -9.26
C PHE A 85 -22.95 -7.97 -8.57
N ASP A 86 -23.72 -7.11 -9.23
CA ASP A 86 -25.03 -6.70 -8.77
C ASP A 86 -26.04 -7.80 -9.16
N TRP A 87 -26.57 -8.51 -8.16
CA TRP A 87 -27.59 -9.54 -8.41
C TRP A 87 -28.89 -8.93 -8.99
N ASN A 88 -29.07 -7.60 -8.90
CA ASN A 88 -30.19 -6.91 -9.55
C ASN A 88 -30.10 -6.91 -11.08
N ASP A 89 -28.93 -7.14 -11.69
CA ASP A 89 -28.77 -7.26 -13.16
C ASP A 89 -29.33 -8.60 -13.70
N ILE A 90 -29.56 -9.59 -12.83
CA ILE A 90 -30.07 -10.91 -13.22
C ILE A 90 -31.60 -10.91 -13.34
N GLU A 91 -32.31 -10.03 -12.63
CA GLU A 91 -33.78 -9.98 -12.66
C GLU A 91 -34.35 -9.53 -14.01
N ASP A 92 -33.57 -8.86 -14.86
CA ASP A 92 -33.98 -8.43 -16.21
C ASP A 92 -33.88 -9.58 -17.26
N ILE A 93 -33.28 -10.72 -16.89
CA ILE A 93 -33.00 -11.85 -17.81
C ILE A 93 -33.90 -13.07 -17.54
N LEU A 94 -34.76 -13.04 -16.50
CA LEU A 94 -35.66 -14.15 -16.12
C LEU A 94 -37.13 -13.91 -16.47
#